data_AF-A0A1Y1N8A5-F1
#
_entry.id   AF-A0A1Y1N8A5-F1
#
_cell.length_a   1.000
_cell.length_b   1.000
_cell.length_c   1.000
_cell.angle_alpha   90.00
_cell.angle_beta   90.00
_cell.angle_gamma   90.00
#
_symmetry.space_group_name_H-M   'P 1'
#
loop_
_entity.id
_entity.type
_entity.pdbx_description
1 polymer ?
#
loop_
_entity_poly.entity_id
_entity_poly.type
_entity_poly.pdbx_seq_one_letter_code
_entity_poly.pdbx_strand_id
1 'polypeptide(L)'
;MSEEEQVDRLGHAVRSLILGCQPGAMLQVEVPYCSQPDIGRSFKSFLQVHIQHARSKGFDDNVTSSRHSQQLPAYFELPSLQHWAEACEEVYKVVMKQETMASLSTDTRFSEQRCLKVLPLALARYQESVAIHYTRAAHEARLALALAFFAAQARGPLFHQYSAQLVADCTAYWETGRQSCEVASLTGNPCTLPKHSSDQEHCNTVRYIAVCDCGRKQGTRDDPYTPKQANFTFYNQLGKECTCHAAQRHFFPVFQPSIKEYTAATLTENDDAVLSDERGDLTPDLDRSLVRQASTTEYLPGMLTLSSPPGLLPCYSSWSLVYLGPSSLYSHNLGLSESHHPGFVNSTNYLLPWDVTVYSKGRTSWPQLSKHSSRGRRPRASNSMPQFTVKVFIGVEYECPRGHRFMLAAPDKVLRAAPGSIVKDTGHKIAESDMPLYFPCPCRQSKPLTAQLMRLHVVTPKSLVHCTLNPKVQPAQGAPIFVPSVEGPTVLSQSAYWVMRLPYAYVSDKESYPENISARLLSGVFGVSEVE
;
A
#
# COMPACT_ATOMS: atom_id res chain seq x y z
N MET A 1 -42.33 28.54 -79.99
CA MET A 1 -41.60 29.79 -79.67
C MET A 1 -40.95 29.56 -78.32
N SER A 2 -39.63 29.76 -78.29
CA SER A 2 -38.67 29.33 -77.28
C SER A 2 -38.84 30.01 -75.92
N GLU A 3 -38.88 29.20 -74.86
CA GLU A 3 -38.66 29.64 -73.48
C GLU A 3 -37.15 29.79 -73.26
N GLU A 4 -36.67 31.03 -73.16
CA GLU A 4 -35.30 31.31 -72.72
C GLU A 4 -35.25 31.17 -71.19
N GLU A 5 -34.71 30.04 -70.73
CA GLU A 5 -34.39 29.78 -69.33
C GLU A 5 -33.31 30.76 -68.87
N GLN A 6 -33.68 31.66 -67.96
CA GLN A 6 -32.81 32.70 -67.43
C GLN A 6 -31.78 32.06 -66.49
N VAL A 7 -30.61 31.71 -67.03
CA VAL A 7 -29.51 31.09 -66.28
C VAL A 7 -29.08 32.01 -65.14
N ASP A 8 -29.29 31.58 -63.89
CA ASP A 8 -28.83 32.25 -62.67
C ASP A 8 -27.29 32.20 -62.57
N ARG A 9 -26.66 33.16 -63.25
CA ARG A 9 -25.20 33.31 -63.30
C ARG A 9 -24.59 33.57 -61.92
N LEU A 10 -25.33 34.23 -61.03
CA LEU A 10 -24.87 34.53 -59.68
C LEU A 10 -24.86 33.26 -58.81
N GLY A 11 -25.94 32.47 -58.85
CA GLY A 11 -26.01 31.19 -58.16
C GLY A 11 -24.99 30.17 -58.67
N HIS A 12 -24.58 30.24 -59.94
CA HIS A 12 -23.48 29.43 -60.46
C HIS A 12 -22.12 29.89 -59.92
N ALA A 13 -21.86 31.20 -59.89
CA ALA A 13 -20.62 31.77 -59.37
C ALA A 13 -20.43 31.46 -57.87
N VAL A 14 -21.49 31.62 -57.06
CA VAL A 14 -21.46 31.34 -55.61
C VAL A 14 -21.21 29.85 -55.35
N ARG A 15 -21.88 28.95 -56.10
CA ARG A 15 -21.66 27.49 -55.98
C ARG A 15 -20.23 27.10 -56.34
N SER A 16 -19.67 27.68 -57.40
CA SER A 16 -18.29 27.44 -57.82
C SER A 16 -17.28 27.91 -56.76
N LEU A 17 -17.57 29.02 -56.08
CA LEU A 17 -16.72 29.56 -55.02
C LEU A 17 -16.76 28.70 -53.74
N ILE A 18 -17.94 28.19 -53.36
CA ILE A 18 -18.11 27.27 -52.24
C ILE A 18 -17.37 25.95 -52.48
N LEU A 19 -17.42 25.43 -53.72
CA LEU A 19 -16.69 24.22 -54.11
C LEU A 19 -15.18 24.45 -54.12
N GLY A 20 -14.72 25.63 -54.56
CA GLY A 20 -13.29 25.98 -54.61
C GLY A 20 -12.65 26.26 -53.25
N CYS A 21 -13.44 26.56 -52.21
CA CYS A 21 -12.95 26.80 -50.85
C CYS A 21 -12.89 25.54 -49.97
N GLN A 22 -13.14 24.34 -50.53
CA GLN A 22 -13.00 23.09 -49.78
C GLN A 22 -11.52 22.72 -49.54
N PRO A 23 -11.18 22.11 -48.39
CA PRO A 23 -9.79 21.77 -48.07
C PRO A 23 -9.20 20.82 -49.11
N GLY A 24 -8.14 21.26 -49.82
CA GLY A 24 -7.47 20.48 -50.87
C GLY A 24 -7.92 20.78 -52.31
N ALA A 25 -8.94 21.62 -52.50
CA ALA A 25 -9.30 22.13 -53.82
C ALA A 25 -8.37 23.31 -54.19
N MET A 26 -7.63 23.19 -55.29
CA MET A 26 -6.97 24.34 -55.91
C MET A 26 -7.99 25.06 -56.78
N LEU A 27 -8.28 26.32 -56.47
CA LEU A 27 -9.00 27.20 -57.38
C LEU A 27 -8.11 27.38 -58.63
N GLN A 28 -8.37 26.61 -59.68
CA GLN A 28 -7.71 26.82 -60.96
C GLN A 28 -8.29 28.07 -61.59
N VAL A 29 -7.59 29.17 -61.36
CA VAL A 29 -7.95 30.43 -61.93
C VAL A 29 -7.40 30.43 -63.37
N GLU A 30 -8.30 30.36 -64.36
CA GLU A 30 -8.13 30.55 -65.82
C GLU A 30 -7.60 31.94 -66.22
N VAL A 31 -6.36 32.12 -66.70
CA VAL A 31 -5.87 33.40 -67.27
C VAL A 31 -6.37 33.54 -68.72
N PRO A 32 -6.85 34.71 -69.20
CA PRO A 32 -6.76 36.04 -68.60
C PRO A 32 -8.08 36.58 -68.00
N TYR A 33 -8.00 37.19 -66.82
CA TYR A 33 -9.12 37.87 -66.13
C TYR A 33 -9.56 39.19 -66.77
N CYS A 34 -8.94 39.58 -67.87
CA CYS A 34 -9.30 40.80 -68.59
C CYS A 34 -9.16 40.52 -70.08
N SER A 35 -10.30 40.56 -70.78
CA SER A 35 -10.38 40.53 -72.24
C SER A 35 -10.28 41.93 -72.86
N GLN A 36 -10.02 42.97 -72.05
CA GLN A 36 -9.69 44.27 -72.60
C GLN A 36 -8.27 44.24 -73.15
N PRO A 37 -8.03 44.74 -74.38
CA PRO A 37 -6.68 44.88 -74.91
C PRO A 37 -5.85 45.72 -73.93
N ASP A 38 -4.56 45.41 -73.80
CA ASP A 38 -3.64 46.19 -72.96
C ASP A 38 -3.53 47.61 -73.52
N ILE A 39 -4.31 48.55 -72.98
CA ILE A 39 -4.36 49.97 -73.39
C ILE A 39 -3.08 50.72 -72.92
N GLY A 40 -1.99 50.02 -72.59
CA GLY A 40 -0.75 50.64 -72.09
C GLY A 40 -0.91 51.27 -70.70
N ARG A 41 -1.91 50.81 -69.92
CA ARG A 41 -2.16 51.28 -68.57
C ARG A 41 -1.23 50.53 -67.60
N SER A 42 -0.11 51.15 -67.27
CA SER A 42 0.82 50.64 -66.25
C SER A 42 0.44 51.14 -64.85
N PHE A 43 0.74 50.36 -63.80
CA PHE A 43 0.61 50.82 -62.40
C PHE A 43 1.34 52.16 -62.18
N LYS A 44 2.50 52.31 -62.83
CA LYS A 44 3.25 53.57 -62.88
C LYS A 44 2.40 54.70 -63.44
N SER A 45 1.79 54.52 -64.62
CA SER A 45 0.95 55.56 -65.24
C SER A 45 -0.27 55.93 -64.39
N PHE A 46 -0.87 54.96 -63.69
CA PHE A 46 -1.98 55.19 -62.77
C PHE A 46 -1.55 56.02 -61.55
N LEU A 47 -0.51 55.60 -60.83
CA LEU A 47 -0.04 56.30 -59.63
C LEU A 47 0.55 57.68 -59.98
N GLN A 48 1.19 57.81 -61.15
CA GLN A 48 1.80 59.07 -61.59
C GLN A 48 0.79 60.21 -61.69
N VAL A 49 -0.46 59.92 -62.09
CA VAL A 49 -1.54 60.93 -62.14
C VAL A 49 -1.79 61.51 -60.75
N HIS A 50 -1.88 60.66 -59.72
CA HIS A 50 -2.11 61.08 -58.33
C HIS A 50 -0.88 61.78 -57.72
N ILE A 51 0.34 61.28 -57.99
CA ILE A 51 1.58 61.95 -57.54
C ILE A 51 1.68 63.34 -58.17
N GLN A 52 1.38 63.48 -59.46
CA GLN A 52 1.42 64.77 -60.14
C GLN A 52 0.36 65.72 -59.59
N HIS A 53 -0.82 65.21 -59.25
CA HIS A 53 -1.88 65.99 -58.61
C HIS A 53 -1.45 66.50 -57.23
N ALA A 54 -0.92 65.62 -56.38
CA ALA A 54 -0.34 65.96 -55.08
C ALA A 54 0.76 67.03 -55.19
N ARG A 55 1.65 66.93 -56.18
CA ARG A 55 2.76 67.89 -56.36
C ARG A 55 2.34 69.25 -56.90
N SER A 56 1.14 69.37 -57.48
CA SER A 56 0.71 70.59 -58.17
C SER A 56 -0.42 71.32 -57.45
N LYS A 57 -1.55 70.65 -57.22
CA LYS A 57 -2.79 71.28 -56.73
C LYS A 57 -3.22 70.77 -55.34
N GLY A 58 -2.70 69.62 -54.91
CA GLY A 58 -3.20 68.91 -53.74
C GLY A 58 -4.51 68.16 -54.04
N PHE A 59 -5.02 67.41 -53.06
CA PHE A 59 -6.26 66.63 -53.22
C PHE A 59 -7.47 67.42 -52.72
N ASP A 60 -8.46 67.64 -53.59
CA ASP A 60 -9.77 68.23 -53.25
C ASP A 60 -10.89 67.33 -53.80
N ASP A 61 -10.92 66.10 -53.30
CA ASP A 61 -11.85 65.05 -53.75
C ASP A 61 -13.20 65.11 -53.00
N ASN A 62 -13.47 66.22 -52.30
CA ASN A 62 -14.71 66.41 -51.55
C ASN A 62 -15.90 66.63 -52.50
N VAL A 63 -16.66 65.56 -52.75
CA VAL A 63 -17.91 65.63 -53.51
C VAL A 63 -19.08 65.91 -52.55
N THR A 64 -19.39 67.18 -52.28
CA THR A 64 -20.60 67.55 -51.52
C THR A 64 -21.78 67.78 -52.47
N SER A 65 -22.83 66.99 -52.31
CA SER A 65 -24.03 67.07 -53.16
C SER A 65 -25.09 68.07 -52.67
N SER A 66 -24.78 68.89 -51.66
CA SER A 66 -25.74 69.81 -51.02
C SER A 66 -25.32 71.28 -51.21
N ARG A 67 -26.25 72.10 -51.73
CA ARG A 67 -26.06 73.54 -52.02
C ARG A 67 -25.86 74.43 -50.78
N HIS A 68 -25.62 73.85 -49.59
CA HIS A 68 -25.58 74.57 -48.31
C HIS A 68 -24.45 74.16 -47.35
N SER A 69 -23.38 73.49 -47.81
CA SER A 69 -22.12 73.47 -47.05
C SER A 69 -21.16 74.47 -47.66
N GLN A 70 -20.73 75.49 -46.91
CA GLN A 70 -19.53 76.26 -47.26
C GLN A 70 -18.40 75.26 -47.54
N GLN A 71 -17.78 75.32 -48.72
CA GLN A 71 -16.61 74.49 -49.04
C GLN A 71 -15.55 74.76 -47.97
N LEU A 72 -15.36 73.80 -47.06
CA LEU A 72 -14.19 73.79 -46.20
C LEU A 72 -12.98 73.62 -47.13
N PRO A 73 -11.99 74.52 -47.09
CA PRO A 73 -10.82 74.39 -47.95
C PRO A 73 -10.12 73.06 -47.65
N ALA A 74 -9.86 72.28 -48.70
CA ALA A 74 -9.04 71.09 -48.57
C ALA A 74 -7.59 71.52 -48.28
N TYR A 75 -7.17 71.35 -47.03
CA TYR A 75 -5.80 71.67 -46.63
C TYR A 75 -4.87 70.54 -47.07
N PHE A 76 -4.11 70.79 -48.14
CA PHE A 76 -3.08 69.89 -48.62
C PHE A 76 -1.70 70.57 -48.50
N GLU A 77 -0.78 69.91 -47.82
CA GLU A 77 0.60 70.36 -47.68
C GLU A 77 1.54 69.32 -48.29
N LEU A 78 2.53 69.78 -49.06
CA LEU A 78 3.60 68.94 -49.59
C LEU A 78 4.83 69.09 -48.69
N PRO A 79 5.06 68.18 -47.72
CA PRO A 79 6.11 68.37 -46.72
C PRO A 79 7.50 68.18 -47.32
N SER A 80 8.50 68.82 -46.71
CA SER A 80 9.90 68.44 -46.92
C SER A 80 10.17 67.10 -46.25
N LEU A 81 11.19 66.37 -46.71
CA LEU A 81 11.58 65.11 -46.08
C LEU A 81 11.92 65.29 -44.60
N GLN A 82 12.56 66.41 -44.24
CA GLN A 82 12.95 66.72 -42.87
C GLN A 82 11.71 66.89 -41.97
N HIS A 83 10.77 67.77 -42.36
CA HIS A 83 9.56 67.99 -41.56
C HIS A 83 8.66 66.76 -41.50
N TRP A 84 8.59 65.97 -42.59
CA TRP A 84 7.86 64.70 -42.58
C TRP A 84 8.46 63.70 -41.60
N ALA A 85 9.79 63.59 -41.56
CA ALA A 85 10.49 62.70 -40.64
C ALA A 85 10.28 63.12 -39.17
N GLU A 86 10.43 64.41 -38.86
CA GLU A 86 10.21 64.96 -37.52
C GLU A 86 8.76 64.73 -37.05
N ALA A 87 7.77 65.00 -37.90
CA ALA A 87 6.36 64.76 -37.59
C ALA A 87 6.05 63.26 -37.42
N CYS A 88 6.60 62.40 -38.28
CA CYS A 88 6.43 60.95 -38.17
C CYS A 88 7.05 60.40 -36.88
N GLU A 89 8.19 60.94 -36.44
CA GLU A 89 8.84 60.51 -35.21
C GLU A 89 7.97 60.81 -33.98
N GLU A 90 7.40 62.01 -33.89
CA GLU A 90 6.50 62.37 -32.80
C GLU A 90 5.18 61.57 -32.84
N VAL A 91 4.59 61.38 -34.03
CA VAL A 91 3.41 60.52 -34.18
C VAL A 91 3.72 59.07 -33.80
N TYR A 92 4.88 58.54 -34.19
CA TYR A 92 5.31 57.19 -33.83
C TYR A 92 5.44 57.03 -32.32
N LYS A 93 6.05 58.00 -31.63
CA LYS A 93 6.15 58.02 -30.16
C LYS A 93 4.78 57.98 -29.48
N VAL A 94 3.74 58.57 -30.10
CA VAL A 94 2.37 58.54 -29.56
C VAL A 94 1.67 57.22 -29.89
N VAL A 95 1.72 56.78 -31.14
CA VAL A 95 1.02 55.56 -31.62
C VAL A 95 1.58 54.30 -30.98
N MET A 96 2.89 54.24 -30.72
CA MET A 96 3.54 53.08 -30.13
C MET A 96 3.46 53.02 -28.60
N LYS A 97 2.82 53.99 -27.93
CA LYS A 97 2.51 53.88 -26.51
C LYS A 97 1.47 52.77 -26.30
N GLN A 98 1.85 51.78 -25.48
CA GLN A 98 1.13 50.52 -25.32
C GLN A 98 -0.22 50.65 -24.58
N GLU A 99 -0.41 51.73 -23.83
CA GLU A 99 -1.55 51.93 -22.92
C GLU A 99 -2.90 52.11 -23.65
N THR A 100 -2.91 52.69 -24.85
CA THR A 100 -4.16 52.99 -25.59
C THR A 100 -4.83 51.76 -26.20
N MET A 101 -4.06 50.69 -26.47
CA MET A 101 -4.53 49.50 -27.19
C MET A 101 -5.28 48.49 -26.29
N ALA A 102 -5.03 48.49 -24.98
CA ALA A 102 -5.71 47.60 -24.04
C ALA A 102 -7.23 47.84 -23.95
N SER A 103 -7.66 49.07 -24.23
CA SER A 103 -9.09 49.46 -24.22
C SER A 103 -9.89 48.93 -25.42
N LEU A 104 -9.21 48.58 -26.52
CA LEU A 104 -9.82 48.10 -27.78
C LEU A 104 -10.04 46.59 -27.81
N SER A 105 -9.51 45.87 -26.82
CA SER A 105 -9.61 44.40 -26.73
C SER A 105 -10.96 44.00 -26.13
N THR A 106 -12.02 44.04 -26.93
CA THR A 106 -13.37 43.60 -26.53
C THR A 106 -13.39 42.14 -26.07
N ASP A 107 -12.56 41.29 -26.67
CA ASP A 107 -12.46 39.87 -26.36
C ASP A 107 -11.89 39.59 -24.96
N THR A 108 -10.93 40.41 -24.49
CA THR A 108 -10.37 40.24 -23.14
C THR A 108 -11.37 40.67 -22.08
N ARG A 109 -12.08 41.80 -22.28
CA ARG A 109 -13.16 42.26 -21.39
C ARG A 109 -14.31 41.27 -21.32
N PHE A 110 -14.74 40.72 -22.47
CA PHE A 110 -15.76 39.69 -22.50
C PHE A 110 -15.32 38.44 -21.73
N SER A 111 -14.09 37.99 -21.95
CA SER A 111 -13.52 36.82 -21.27
C SER A 111 -13.46 37.03 -19.76
N GLU A 112 -12.99 38.20 -19.31
CA GLU A 112 -12.92 38.57 -17.89
C GLU A 112 -14.29 38.51 -17.22
N GLN A 113 -15.28 39.21 -17.77
CA GLN A 113 -16.64 39.25 -17.21
C GLN A 113 -17.29 37.87 -17.18
N ARG A 114 -17.07 37.06 -18.22
CA ARG A 114 -17.61 35.70 -18.27
C ARG A 114 -16.96 34.81 -17.22
N CYS A 115 -15.63 34.85 -17.10
CA CYS A 115 -14.90 34.08 -16.10
C CYS A 115 -15.29 34.50 -14.67
N LEU A 116 -15.37 35.79 -14.37
CA LEU A 116 -15.80 36.32 -13.07
C LEU A 116 -17.21 35.87 -12.67
N LYS A 117 -18.12 35.75 -13.63
CA LYS A 117 -19.49 35.28 -13.38
C LYS A 117 -19.54 33.77 -13.10
N VAL A 118 -18.73 32.98 -13.81
CA VAL A 118 -18.74 31.51 -13.73
C VAL A 118 -17.93 30.99 -12.54
N LEU A 119 -16.84 31.66 -12.17
CA LEU A 119 -15.95 31.28 -11.07
C LEU A 119 -16.68 30.97 -9.75
N PRO A 120 -17.54 31.85 -9.19
CA PRO A 120 -18.26 31.58 -7.95
C PRO A 120 -19.24 30.41 -8.07
N LEU A 121 -19.79 30.16 -9.27
CA LEU A 121 -20.68 29.01 -9.52
C LEU A 121 -19.90 27.69 -9.52
N ALA A 122 -18.71 27.68 -10.12
CA ALA A 122 -17.81 26.53 -10.10
C ALA A 122 -17.33 26.22 -8.67
N LEU A 123 -17.00 27.25 -7.89
CA LEU A 123 -16.66 27.12 -6.46
C LEU A 123 -17.83 26.58 -5.64
N ALA A 124 -19.04 27.10 -5.84
CA ALA A 124 -20.23 26.59 -5.15
C ALA A 124 -20.47 25.10 -5.46
N ARG A 125 -20.27 24.69 -6.72
CA ARG A 125 -20.37 23.28 -7.13
C ARG A 125 -19.31 22.40 -6.48
N TYR A 126 -18.09 22.92 -6.32
CA TYR A 126 -17.04 22.24 -5.58
C TYR A 126 -17.41 22.06 -4.09
N GLN A 127 -18.06 23.04 -3.48
CA GLN A 127 -18.41 23.06 -2.05
C GLN A 127 -19.70 22.29 -1.70
N GLU A 128 -20.51 21.95 -2.70
CA GLU A 128 -21.81 21.30 -2.50
C GLU A 128 -21.69 19.85 -1.99
N SER A 129 -22.34 19.51 -0.86
CA SER A 129 -22.34 18.15 -0.30
C SER A 129 -20.92 17.61 0.02
N VAL A 130 -20.00 18.47 0.44
CA VAL A 130 -18.65 18.08 0.86
C VAL A 130 -18.69 17.57 2.31
N ALA A 131 -18.11 16.40 2.55
CA ALA A 131 -17.90 15.89 3.91
C ALA A 131 -17.01 16.86 4.72
N ILE A 132 -17.13 16.88 6.05
CA ILE A 132 -16.36 17.80 6.89
C ILE A 132 -14.84 17.62 6.66
N HIS A 133 -14.40 16.36 6.53
CA HIS A 133 -13.03 16.00 6.18
C HIS A 133 -13.06 14.96 5.06
N TYR A 134 -12.14 15.07 4.09
CA TYR A 134 -12.06 14.16 2.94
C TYR A 134 -10.65 14.04 2.38
N THR A 135 -10.42 12.95 1.64
CA THR A 135 -9.12 12.57 1.08
C THR A 135 -8.75 13.44 -0.13
N ARG A 136 -7.47 13.42 -0.48
CA ARG A 136 -6.91 14.00 -1.69
C ARG A 136 -7.57 13.47 -2.94
N ALA A 137 -7.81 12.17 -3.02
CA ALA A 137 -8.49 11.57 -4.16
C ALA A 137 -9.93 12.13 -4.33
N ALA A 138 -10.64 12.34 -3.22
CA ALA A 138 -11.95 12.98 -3.26
C ALA A 138 -11.85 14.47 -3.65
N HIS A 139 -10.83 15.19 -3.16
CA HIS A 139 -10.53 16.56 -3.59
C HIS A 139 -10.29 16.64 -5.10
N GLU A 140 -9.39 15.81 -5.64
CA GLU A 140 -9.02 15.80 -7.07
C GLU A 140 -10.22 15.46 -7.96
N ALA A 141 -11.03 14.46 -7.59
CA ALA A 141 -12.24 14.11 -8.32
C ALA A 141 -13.25 15.28 -8.37
N ARG A 142 -13.41 16.00 -7.25
CA ARG A 142 -14.32 17.15 -7.18
C ARG A 142 -13.78 18.37 -7.91
N LEU A 143 -12.48 18.61 -7.81
CA LEU A 143 -11.79 19.66 -8.55
C LEU A 143 -11.94 19.44 -10.05
N ALA A 144 -11.79 18.20 -10.52
CA ALA A 144 -12.01 17.85 -11.92
C ALA A 144 -13.45 18.16 -12.38
N LEU A 145 -14.46 17.86 -11.56
CA LEU A 145 -15.86 18.22 -11.85
C LEU A 145 -16.07 19.74 -11.91
N ALA A 146 -15.48 20.49 -10.97
CA ALA A 146 -15.55 21.95 -10.95
C ALA A 146 -14.86 22.58 -12.17
N LEU A 147 -13.69 22.05 -12.56
CA LEU A 147 -12.96 22.47 -13.75
C LEU A 147 -13.72 22.13 -15.03
N ALA A 148 -14.35 20.96 -15.12
CA ALA A 148 -15.18 20.60 -16.27
C ALA A 148 -16.39 21.54 -16.40
N PHE A 149 -17.03 21.90 -15.29
CA PHE A 149 -18.12 22.88 -15.26
C PHE A 149 -17.62 24.27 -15.68
N PHE A 150 -16.47 24.71 -15.17
CA PHE A 150 -15.85 25.97 -15.54
C PHE A 150 -15.51 26.01 -17.03
N ALA A 151 -14.88 24.95 -17.55
CA ALA A 151 -14.56 24.76 -18.96
C ALA A 151 -15.80 24.66 -19.85
N ALA A 152 -16.98 24.29 -19.33
CA ALA A 152 -18.21 24.29 -20.11
C ALA A 152 -18.78 25.71 -20.30
N GLN A 153 -18.59 26.61 -19.33
CA GLN A 153 -19.29 27.91 -19.29
C GLN A 153 -18.39 29.14 -19.50
N ALA A 154 -17.10 29.05 -19.16
CA ALA A 154 -16.13 30.12 -19.35
C ALA A 154 -15.48 30.02 -20.75
N ARG A 155 -15.18 31.17 -21.36
CA ARG A 155 -14.62 31.29 -22.71
C ARG A 155 -13.68 32.49 -22.81
N GLY A 156 -12.76 32.45 -23.78
CA GLY A 156 -11.90 33.58 -24.15
C GLY A 156 -10.46 33.49 -23.61
N PRO A 157 -9.63 34.50 -23.93
CA PRO A 157 -8.18 34.48 -23.70
C PRO A 157 -7.76 34.39 -22.22
N LEU A 158 -8.59 34.87 -21.29
CA LEU A 158 -8.28 34.85 -19.85
C LEU A 158 -8.71 33.56 -19.16
N PHE A 159 -9.24 32.58 -19.89
CA PHE A 159 -9.73 31.31 -19.34
C PHE A 159 -8.70 30.60 -18.46
N HIS A 160 -7.45 30.47 -18.93
CA HIS A 160 -6.42 29.74 -18.20
C HIS A 160 -6.04 30.40 -16.87
N GLN A 161 -6.02 31.73 -16.81
CA GLN A 161 -5.73 32.48 -15.59
C GLN A 161 -6.80 32.22 -14.52
N TYR A 162 -8.08 32.34 -14.88
CA TYR A 162 -9.17 32.09 -13.94
C TYR A 162 -9.35 30.60 -13.62
N SER A 163 -8.98 29.70 -14.53
CA SER A 163 -8.93 28.27 -14.23
C SER A 163 -7.87 27.95 -13.19
N ALA A 164 -6.70 28.59 -13.25
CA ALA A 164 -5.66 28.45 -12.23
C ALA A 164 -6.12 29.04 -10.88
N GLN A 165 -6.83 30.17 -10.91
CA GLN A 165 -7.45 30.74 -9.72
C GLN A 165 -8.47 29.77 -9.08
N LEU A 166 -9.33 29.14 -9.87
CA LEU A 166 -10.28 28.13 -9.37
C LEU A 166 -9.57 26.97 -8.66
N VAL A 167 -8.45 26.49 -9.21
CA VAL A 167 -7.62 25.44 -8.59
C VAL A 167 -7.06 25.93 -7.25
N ALA A 168 -6.50 27.13 -7.21
CA ALA A 168 -5.93 27.70 -5.99
C ALA A 168 -7.00 27.86 -4.90
N ASP A 169 -8.17 28.40 -5.24
CA ASP A 169 -9.28 28.60 -4.31
C ASP A 169 -9.84 27.27 -3.76
N CYS A 170 -9.99 26.25 -4.62
CA CYS A 170 -10.44 24.91 -4.18
C CYS A 170 -9.39 24.22 -3.30
N THR A 171 -8.10 24.38 -3.63
CA THR A 171 -6.98 23.81 -2.85
C THR A 171 -6.90 24.47 -1.49
N ALA A 172 -6.93 25.81 -1.43
CA ALA A 172 -6.98 26.55 -0.17
C ALA A 172 -8.18 26.13 0.68
N TYR A 173 -9.37 25.96 0.08
CA TYR A 173 -10.54 25.48 0.81
C TYR A 173 -10.34 24.09 1.41
N TRP A 174 -9.68 23.17 0.71
CA TRP A 174 -9.37 21.83 1.24
C TRP A 174 -8.30 21.87 2.34
N GLU A 175 -7.26 22.69 2.16
CA GLU A 175 -6.17 22.88 3.12
C GLU A 175 -6.59 23.59 4.41
N THR A 176 -7.73 24.30 4.41
CA THR A 176 -8.34 24.89 5.62
C THR A 176 -8.97 23.86 6.56
N GLY A 177 -8.17 22.88 7.01
CA GLY A 177 -8.56 21.89 8.02
C GLY A 177 -9.57 20.84 7.56
N ARG A 178 -9.82 20.70 6.26
CA ARG A 178 -10.76 19.69 5.69
C ARG A 178 -10.07 18.43 5.18
N GLN A 179 -8.78 18.29 5.45
CA GLN A 179 -8.00 17.12 5.08
C GLN A 179 -8.30 15.98 6.05
N SER A 180 -8.60 14.78 5.53
CA SER A 180 -8.61 13.56 6.34
C SER A 180 -7.21 12.95 6.42
N CYS A 181 -6.95 12.17 7.47
CA CYS A 181 -5.76 11.35 7.58
C CYS A 181 -5.84 10.18 6.58
N GLU A 182 -4.80 10.00 5.76
CA GLU A 182 -4.76 8.97 4.71
C GLU A 182 -3.89 7.76 5.08
N VAL A 183 -3.34 7.74 6.29
CA VAL A 183 -2.55 6.62 6.78
C VAL A 183 -3.43 5.38 6.85
N ALA A 184 -2.97 4.30 6.22
CA ALA A 184 -3.63 3.01 6.26
C ALA A 184 -3.17 2.20 7.48
N SER A 185 -4.10 1.43 8.05
CA SER A 185 -3.79 0.40 9.04
C SER A 185 -2.96 -0.72 8.42
N LEU A 186 -2.45 -1.63 9.25
CA LEU A 186 -1.75 -2.82 8.78
C LEU A 186 -2.64 -3.77 7.97
N THR A 187 -3.97 -3.61 8.03
CA THR A 187 -4.92 -4.36 7.20
C THR A 187 -5.40 -3.58 5.97
N GLY A 188 -4.87 -2.37 5.74
CA GLY A 188 -5.14 -1.56 4.55
C GLY A 188 -6.33 -0.59 4.66
N ASN A 189 -6.93 -0.45 5.84
CA ASN A 189 -8.06 0.48 6.03
C ASN A 189 -7.54 1.88 6.40
N PRO A 190 -8.02 2.96 5.73
CA PRO A 190 -7.56 4.32 6.03
C PRO A 190 -8.08 4.82 7.38
N CYS A 191 -7.33 5.73 7.99
CA CYS A 191 -7.73 6.46 9.17
C CYS A 191 -9.00 7.29 8.91
N THR A 192 -9.91 7.31 9.88
CA THR A 192 -11.16 8.10 9.80
C THR A 192 -11.04 9.48 10.46
N LEU A 193 -9.89 9.78 11.07
CA LEU A 193 -9.66 11.05 11.73
C LEU A 193 -9.29 12.17 10.74
N PRO A 194 -9.49 13.45 11.11
CA PRO A 194 -8.89 14.58 10.41
C PRO A 194 -7.37 14.43 10.33
N LYS A 195 -6.71 15.13 9.40
CA LYS A 195 -5.25 15.14 9.33
C LYS A 195 -4.68 15.58 10.68
N HIS A 196 -3.82 14.73 11.25
CA HIS A 196 -3.24 14.90 12.57
C HIS A 196 -1.73 14.68 12.56
N SER A 197 -1.07 15.08 13.65
CA SER A 197 0.36 14.80 13.84
C SER A 197 0.63 13.30 14.05
N SER A 198 1.87 12.91 13.87
CA SER A 198 2.36 11.53 14.10
C SER A 198 2.16 11.02 15.53
N ASP A 199 1.99 11.94 16.48
CA ASP A 199 1.88 11.58 17.91
C ASP A 199 0.47 11.13 18.30
N GLN A 200 -0.53 11.46 17.48
CA GLN A 200 -1.92 11.04 17.72
C GLN A 200 -2.17 9.65 17.17
N GLU A 201 -2.87 8.83 17.95
CA GLU A 201 -3.21 7.47 17.53
C GLU A 201 -4.22 7.48 16.38
N HIS A 202 -3.89 6.75 15.32
CA HIS A 202 -4.80 6.51 14.22
C HIS A 202 -5.94 5.58 14.63
N CYS A 203 -7.12 5.80 14.08
CA CYS A 203 -8.27 4.93 14.30
C CYS A 203 -9.13 4.80 13.05
N ASN A 204 -9.83 3.68 12.95
CA ASN A 204 -10.93 3.49 12.01
C ASN A 204 -12.08 2.76 12.71
N THR A 205 -13.17 2.53 11.99
CA THR A 205 -14.38 1.89 12.52
C THR A 205 -14.35 0.36 12.45
N VAL A 206 -13.32 -0.22 11.84
CA VAL A 206 -13.20 -1.66 11.64
C VAL A 206 -12.79 -2.31 12.95
N ARG A 207 -13.55 -3.32 13.36
CA ARG A 207 -13.28 -4.12 14.54
C ARG A 207 -13.31 -5.59 14.22
N TYR A 208 -12.39 -6.31 14.84
CA TYR A 208 -12.25 -7.76 14.72
C TYR A 208 -12.53 -8.41 16.07
N ILE A 209 -12.77 -9.72 16.06
CA ILE A 209 -12.80 -10.52 17.29
C ILE A 209 -11.53 -11.35 17.32
N ALA A 210 -10.78 -11.24 18.41
CA ALA A 210 -9.57 -12.02 18.61
C ALA A 210 -9.50 -12.61 20.02
N VAL A 211 -8.63 -13.61 20.20
CA VAL A 211 -8.51 -14.34 21.48
C VAL A 211 -7.18 -14.03 22.16
N CYS A 212 -7.10 -14.13 23.48
CA CYS A 212 -5.86 -13.91 24.24
C CYS A 212 -4.77 -14.96 23.91
N ASP A 213 -3.56 -14.77 24.46
CA ASP A 213 -2.41 -15.67 24.26
C ASP A 213 -2.75 -17.15 24.50
N CYS A 214 -3.52 -17.44 25.55
CA CYS A 214 -3.84 -18.80 25.97
C CYS A 214 -5.09 -19.39 25.29
N GLY A 215 -5.80 -18.58 24.49
CA GLY A 215 -7.00 -19.02 23.78
C GLY A 215 -8.27 -19.14 24.65
N ARG A 216 -8.31 -18.57 25.86
CA ARG A 216 -9.46 -18.69 26.79
C ARG A 216 -10.42 -17.50 26.86
N LYS A 217 -9.96 -16.31 26.49
CA LYS A 217 -10.75 -15.06 26.53
C LYS A 217 -10.82 -14.47 25.14
N GLN A 218 -12.04 -14.30 24.62
CA GLN A 218 -12.32 -13.51 23.42
C GLN A 218 -12.49 -12.04 23.79
N GLY A 219 -12.04 -11.16 22.89
CA GLY A 219 -12.17 -9.72 23.02
C GLY A 219 -12.29 -9.06 21.65
N THR A 220 -12.84 -7.85 21.67
CA THR A 220 -12.89 -6.98 20.50
C THR A 220 -11.51 -6.37 20.28
N ARG A 221 -11.03 -6.41 19.04
CA ARG A 221 -9.75 -5.89 18.62
C ARG A 221 -9.96 -4.80 17.59
N ASP A 222 -9.45 -3.60 17.87
CA ASP A 222 -9.41 -2.53 16.88
C ASP A 222 -8.35 -2.81 15.81
N ASP A 223 -8.55 -2.25 14.62
CA ASP A 223 -7.65 -2.42 13.49
C ASP A 223 -6.28 -1.75 13.76
N PRO A 224 -5.17 -2.52 13.84
CA PRO A 224 -3.90 -1.98 14.29
C PRO A 224 -3.19 -1.16 13.21
N TYR A 225 -2.60 -0.03 13.61
CA TYR A 225 -1.75 0.80 12.74
C TYR A 225 -0.27 0.55 12.97
N THR A 226 0.11 0.03 14.14
CA THR A 226 1.51 -0.27 14.47
C THR A 226 1.72 -1.76 14.77
N PRO A 227 2.91 -2.31 14.51
CA PRO A 227 3.22 -3.71 14.82
C PRO A 227 3.10 -4.00 16.32
N LYS A 228 3.39 -3.01 17.17
CA LYS A 228 3.23 -3.11 18.63
C LYS A 228 1.77 -3.23 19.04
N GLN A 229 0.88 -2.43 18.47
CA GLN A 229 -0.57 -2.58 18.66
C GLN A 229 -1.02 -3.98 18.23
N ALA A 230 -0.54 -4.43 17.07
CA ALA A 230 -0.94 -5.70 16.49
C ALA A 230 -0.48 -6.93 17.30
N ASN A 231 0.78 -6.96 17.72
CA ASN A 231 1.41 -8.16 18.27
C ASN A 231 1.56 -8.15 19.79
N PHE A 232 1.44 -6.99 20.44
CA PHE A 232 1.72 -6.87 21.87
C PHE A 232 0.59 -6.19 22.65
N THR A 233 0.25 -4.94 22.33
CA THR A 233 -0.64 -4.11 23.17
C THR A 233 -1.99 -4.77 23.38
N PHE A 234 -2.64 -5.23 22.31
CA PHE A 234 -3.92 -5.92 22.39
C PHE A 234 -3.88 -7.17 23.29
N TYR A 235 -2.91 -8.06 23.05
CA TYR A 235 -2.82 -9.32 23.79
C TYR A 235 -2.44 -9.11 25.26
N ASN A 236 -1.63 -8.08 25.54
CA ASN A 236 -1.28 -7.72 26.92
C ASN A 236 -2.51 -7.17 27.67
N GLN A 237 -3.31 -6.31 27.03
CA GLN A 237 -4.56 -5.78 27.61
C GLN A 237 -5.59 -6.89 27.82
N LEU A 238 -5.92 -7.66 26.79
CA LEU A 238 -6.85 -8.79 26.89
C LEU A 238 -6.36 -9.87 27.84
N GLY A 239 -5.03 -10.02 27.94
CA GLY A 239 -4.37 -10.87 28.91
C GLY A 239 -4.73 -10.50 30.34
N LYS A 240 -4.74 -9.21 30.71
CA LYS A 240 -5.09 -8.75 32.08
C LYS A 240 -6.51 -9.10 32.49
N GLU A 241 -7.44 -9.17 31.53
CA GLU A 241 -8.81 -9.64 31.75
C GLU A 241 -8.94 -11.18 31.76
N CYS A 242 -7.85 -11.88 31.47
CA CYS A 242 -7.78 -13.33 31.42
C CYS A 242 -6.86 -13.85 32.52
N THR A 243 -7.10 -15.08 32.99
CA THR A 243 -6.24 -15.72 33.98
C THR A 243 -4.84 -16.04 33.43
N CYS A 244 -4.60 -15.91 32.12
CA CYS A 244 -3.29 -16.19 31.52
C CYS A 244 -2.24 -15.12 31.75
N HIS A 245 -2.60 -13.91 32.21
CA HIS A 245 -1.59 -12.90 32.52
C HIS A 245 -0.67 -13.36 33.66
N ALA A 246 -1.25 -14.02 34.66
CA ALA A 246 -0.53 -14.58 35.82
C ALA A 246 -0.02 -16.02 35.59
N ALA A 247 -0.29 -16.62 34.43
CA ALA A 247 0.19 -17.97 34.13
C ALA A 247 1.70 -17.98 33.91
N GLN A 248 2.34 -19.12 34.21
CA GLN A 248 3.74 -19.33 33.89
C GLN A 248 3.97 -19.19 32.37
N ARG A 249 5.05 -18.50 32.01
CA ARG A 249 5.40 -18.19 30.62
C ARG A 249 6.86 -18.49 30.37
N HIS A 250 7.16 -18.87 29.13
CA HIS A 250 8.51 -18.76 28.61
C HIS A 250 8.69 -17.35 28.05
N PHE A 251 9.72 -16.64 28.51
CA PHE A 251 10.03 -15.29 28.04
C PHE A 251 11.07 -15.37 26.93
N PHE A 252 10.69 -14.93 25.73
CA PHE A 252 11.64 -14.80 24.64
C PHE A 252 12.56 -13.59 24.86
N PRO A 253 13.82 -13.65 24.41
CA PRO A 253 14.76 -12.53 24.54
C PRO A 253 14.21 -11.24 23.92
N VAL A 254 14.25 -10.17 24.70
CA VAL A 254 13.88 -8.81 24.27
C VAL A 254 15.01 -7.87 24.66
N PHE A 255 15.13 -6.75 23.94
CA PHE A 255 16.10 -5.72 24.23
C PHE A 255 15.93 -5.18 25.64
N GLN A 256 17.04 -5.11 26.38
CA GLN A 256 17.11 -4.55 27.72
C GLN A 256 18.06 -3.35 27.70
N PRO A 257 17.55 -2.11 27.76
CA PRO A 257 18.41 -0.94 27.72
C PRO A 257 19.26 -0.84 28.99
N SER A 258 20.56 -0.63 28.84
CA SER A 258 21.46 -0.34 29.96
C SER A 258 21.48 1.15 30.34
N ILE A 259 20.96 2.01 29.45
CA ILE A 259 20.93 3.47 29.59
C ILE A 259 19.55 4.02 29.20
N LYS A 260 19.24 5.26 29.61
CA LYS A 260 17.95 5.90 29.31
C LYS A 260 17.78 6.27 27.83
N GLU A 261 18.88 6.58 27.16
CA GLU A 261 18.91 6.98 25.75
C GLU A 261 19.36 5.79 24.91
N TYR A 262 18.43 5.15 24.22
CA TYR A 262 18.69 4.06 23.30
C TYR A 262 17.92 4.30 22.00
N THR A 263 18.43 3.78 20.89
CA THR A 263 17.87 4.06 19.56
C THR A 263 17.65 2.78 18.76
N ALA A 264 16.92 2.90 17.67
CA ALA A 264 16.69 1.78 16.77
C ALA A 264 17.96 1.56 15.93
N ALA A 265 18.44 0.33 15.80
CA ALA A 265 19.62 0.02 14.99
C ALA A 265 19.37 0.39 13.52
N THR A 266 20.36 1.04 12.89
CA THR A 266 20.32 1.33 11.45
C THR A 266 20.97 0.18 10.69
N LEU A 267 20.15 -0.65 10.05
CA LEU A 267 20.62 -1.83 9.33
C LEU A 267 20.91 -1.45 7.87
N THR A 268 22.20 -1.42 7.49
CA THR A 268 22.63 -1.24 6.09
C THR A 268 23.10 -2.56 5.49
N GLU A 269 22.94 -2.75 4.18
CA GLU A 269 23.16 -4.03 3.49
C GLU A 269 24.63 -4.52 3.47
N ASN A 270 25.57 -3.72 3.98
CA ASN A 270 27.01 -4.00 3.89
C ASN A 270 27.65 -4.63 5.15
N ASP A 271 26.90 -4.85 6.24
CA ASP A 271 27.47 -5.49 7.44
C ASP A 271 27.67 -7.01 7.30
N ASP A 272 27.22 -7.60 6.19
CA ASP A 272 27.54 -8.99 5.82
C ASP A 272 28.96 -9.16 5.22
N ALA A 273 29.74 -8.07 5.06
CA ALA A 273 31.01 -8.06 4.32
C ALA A 273 32.23 -7.49 5.05
N VAL A 274 32.29 -7.51 6.39
CA VAL A 274 33.54 -7.22 7.12
C VAL A 274 33.95 -8.39 8.02
N LEU A 275 34.11 -9.58 7.43
CA LEU A 275 34.97 -10.63 8.00
C LEU A 275 35.56 -11.48 6.86
N SER A 276 36.51 -10.89 6.13
CA SER A 276 37.47 -11.68 5.35
C SER A 276 38.89 -11.24 5.68
N ASP A 277 39.58 -12.13 6.39
CA ASP A 277 41.00 -12.45 6.27
C ASP A 277 42.01 -11.31 6.57
N GLU A 278 42.31 -11.11 7.86
CA GLU A 278 43.69 -10.85 8.27
C GLU A 278 44.20 -12.04 9.09
N ARG A 279 44.84 -12.99 8.39
CA ARG A 279 45.62 -14.07 9.02
C ARG A 279 46.85 -13.46 9.69
N GLY A 280 46.68 -13.07 10.96
CA GLY A 280 47.75 -13.08 11.95
C GLY A 280 47.87 -14.48 12.52
N ASP A 281 48.94 -15.18 12.16
CA ASP A 281 49.39 -16.46 12.69
C ASP A 281 49.37 -16.47 14.23
N LEU A 282 48.74 -17.47 14.88
CA LEU A 282 49.08 -18.07 16.19
C LEU A 282 48.00 -19.08 16.70
N THR A 283 48.39 -20.36 16.74
CA THR A 283 47.95 -21.48 17.63
C THR A 283 46.50 -22.04 17.57
N PRO A 284 46.31 -23.38 17.44
CA PRO A 284 44.99 -24.01 17.32
C PRO A 284 44.50 -24.58 18.66
N ASP A 285 44.05 -23.75 19.60
CA ASP A 285 43.40 -24.23 20.84
C ASP A 285 42.54 -23.16 21.53
N LEU A 286 41.63 -22.49 20.80
CA LEU A 286 40.55 -21.72 21.44
C LEU A 286 39.34 -21.49 20.51
N ASP A 287 38.74 -22.56 20.00
CA ASP A 287 37.44 -22.47 19.30
C ASP A 287 36.28 -22.45 20.32
N ARG A 288 36.29 -21.45 21.21
CA ARG A 288 35.14 -21.10 22.04
C ARG A 288 34.53 -19.85 21.42
N SER A 289 33.71 -20.07 20.39
CA SER A 289 32.67 -19.18 19.88
C SER A 289 32.49 -17.91 20.73
N LEU A 290 33.05 -16.80 20.27
CA LEU A 290 32.77 -15.48 20.82
C LEU A 290 31.32 -15.14 20.45
N VAL A 291 30.37 -15.63 21.24
CA VAL A 291 28.96 -15.26 21.13
C VAL A 291 28.89 -13.75 21.35
N ARG A 292 28.59 -12.99 20.28
CA ARG A 292 28.43 -11.54 20.35
C ARG A 292 27.34 -11.23 21.37
N GLN A 293 27.69 -10.48 22.42
CA GLN A 293 26.74 -10.10 23.46
C GLN A 293 25.59 -9.26 22.87
N ALA A 294 24.41 -9.38 23.45
CA ALA A 294 23.25 -8.60 23.03
C ALA A 294 23.52 -7.09 23.22
N SER A 295 23.11 -6.29 22.23
CA SER A 295 23.22 -4.83 22.31
C SER A 295 22.34 -4.30 23.44
N THR A 296 22.86 -3.33 24.18
CA THR A 296 22.17 -2.68 25.30
C THR A 296 21.88 -1.20 25.03
N THR A 297 22.29 -0.68 23.87
CA THR A 297 22.08 0.72 23.43
C THR A 297 21.25 0.82 22.15
N GLU A 298 21.16 -0.27 21.38
CA GLU A 298 20.39 -0.31 20.13
C GLU A 298 19.47 -1.53 20.09
N TYR A 299 18.23 -1.32 19.64
CA TYR A 299 17.24 -2.38 19.49
C TYR A 299 16.94 -2.69 18.03
N LEU A 300 16.48 -3.92 17.76
CA LEU A 300 15.98 -4.34 16.46
C LEU A 300 14.62 -3.67 16.19
N PRO A 301 14.48 -2.82 15.14
CA PRO A 301 13.23 -2.11 14.87
C PRO A 301 12.04 -3.03 14.57
N GLY A 302 12.30 -4.11 13.83
CA GLY A 302 11.34 -5.13 13.46
C GLY A 302 11.33 -6.35 14.38
N MET A 303 10.72 -7.44 13.91
CA MET A 303 10.77 -8.73 14.59
C MET A 303 12.07 -9.48 14.27
N LEU A 304 12.42 -10.41 15.15
CA LEU A 304 13.58 -11.27 14.98
C LEU A 304 13.40 -12.23 13.80
N THR A 305 14.42 -12.32 12.96
CA THR A 305 14.51 -13.21 11.79
C THR A 305 15.81 -14.00 11.81
N LEU A 306 15.90 -15.07 11.00
CA LEU A 306 17.15 -15.82 10.83
C LEU A 306 18.28 -14.99 10.17
N SER A 307 17.93 -13.90 9.49
CA SER A 307 18.88 -12.95 8.89
C SER A 307 19.13 -11.72 9.77
N SER A 308 18.59 -11.67 10.98
CA SER A 308 18.82 -10.53 11.88
C SER A 308 20.26 -10.56 12.42
N PRO A 309 20.92 -9.39 12.56
CA PRO A 309 22.29 -9.35 13.07
C PRO A 309 22.40 -9.95 14.48
N PRO A 310 23.44 -10.76 14.76
CA PRO A 310 23.66 -11.35 16.07
C PRO A 310 23.72 -10.29 17.18
N GLY A 311 22.96 -10.50 18.24
CA GLY A 311 22.93 -9.61 19.42
C GLY A 311 21.91 -8.47 19.36
N LEU A 312 21.23 -8.22 18.23
CA LEU A 312 20.12 -7.26 18.20
C LEU A 312 18.79 -7.95 18.53
N LEU A 313 18.07 -7.41 19.52
CA LEU A 313 16.80 -7.94 20.00
C LEU A 313 15.67 -6.91 19.86
N PRO A 314 14.41 -7.35 19.68
CA PRO A 314 13.27 -6.44 19.60
C PRO A 314 12.90 -5.89 20.99
N CYS A 315 12.30 -4.69 21.04
CA CYS A 315 11.81 -4.07 22.28
C CYS A 315 10.68 -4.82 22.99
N TYR A 316 10.00 -5.72 22.29
CA TYR A 316 8.91 -6.53 22.83
C TYR A 316 8.82 -7.85 22.06
N SER A 317 8.34 -8.89 22.74
CA SER A 317 8.10 -10.17 22.08
C SER A 317 6.76 -10.13 21.32
N SER A 318 6.81 -10.40 20.02
CA SER A 318 5.60 -10.63 19.20
C SER A 318 5.03 -12.04 19.36
N TRP A 319 5.78 -12.93 20.02
CA TRP A 319 5.43 -14.31 20.32
C TRP A 319 5.06 -14.45 21.79
N SER A 320 4.22 -15.42 22.13
CA SER A 320 3.90 -15.72 23.54
C SER A 320 3.80 -17.23 23.73
N LEU A 321 4.50 -17.77 24.73
CA LEU A 321 4.43 -19.19 25.07
C LEU A 321 3.99 -19.35 26.52
N VAL A 322 2.75 -19.83 26.70
CA VAL A 322 2.05 -19.90 27.97
C VAL A 322 1.92 -21.35 28.41
N TYR A 323 2.29 -21.62 29.65
CA TYR A 323 1.97 -22.86 30.35
C TYR A 323 0.52 -22.79 30.82
N LEU A 324 -0.36 -23.58 30.22
CA LEU A 324 -1.78 -23.63 30.60
C LEU A 324 -2.03 -24.42 31.88
N GLY A 325 -1.15 -25.36 32.21
CA GLY A 325 -1.28 -26.26 33.34
C GLY A 325 -0.88 -27.70 33.02
N PRO A 326 -1.29 -28.67 33.85
CA PRO A 326 -1.00 -30.09 33.65
C PRO A 326 -1.60 -30.63 32.35
N SER A 327 -0.96 -31.65 31.78
CA SER A 327 -1.41 -32.38 30.58
C SER A 327 -2.84 -32.93 30.70
N SER A 328 -3.31 -33.20 31.92
CA SER A 328 -4.67 -33.67 32.20
C SER A 328 -5.77 -32.64 31.93
N LEU A 329 -5.41 -31.37 31.68
CA LEU A 329 -6.37 -30.36 31.21
C LEU A 329 -6.92 -30.66 29.82
N TYR A 330 -6.22 -31.48 29.03
CA TYR A 330 -6.70 -31.96 27.75
C TYR A 330 -7.13 -33.43 27.85
N SER A 331 -8.32 -33.72 27.35
CA SER A 331 -8.83 -35.09 27.20
C SER A 331 -9.14 -35.35 25.74
N HIS A 332 -8.49 -36.37 25.15
CA HIS A 332 -8.66 -36.72 23.74
C HIS A 332 -10.09 -37.17 23.38
N ASN A 333 -10.88 -37.61 24.36
CA ASN A 333 -12.28 -38.02 24.17
C ASN A 333 -13.26 -36.83 24.22
N LEU A 334 -12.88 -35.74 24.88
CA LEU A 334 -13.75 -34.55 25.06
C LEU A 334 -13.33 -33.37 24.18
N GLY A 335 -12.07 -33.32 23.77
CA GLY A 335 -11.50 -32.16 23.09
C GLY A 335 -11.29 -30.97 24.04
N LEU A 336 -11.25 -29.77 23.47
CA LEU A 336 -11.17 -28.50 24.19
C LEU A 336 -12.59 -28.03 24.54
N SER A 337 -12.88 -27.85 25.82
CA SER A 337 -14.19 -27.36 26.27
C SER A 337 -14.46 -25.93 25.77
N GLU A 338 -15.66 -25.69 25.26
CA GLU A 338 -16.11 -24.36 24.82
C GLU A 338 -16.09 -23.33 25.97
N SER A 339 -16.39 -23.77 27.20
CA SER A 339 -16.36 -22.91 28.39
C SER A 339 -14.96 -22.33 28.68
N HIS A 340 -13.92 -23.05 28.30
CA HIS A 340 -12.54 -22.63 28.49
C HIS A 340 -11.92 -22.10 27.21
N HIS A 341 -12.33 -22.58 26.04
CA HIS A 341 -11.77 -22.21 24.75
C HIS A 341 -12.92 -21.87 23.79
N PRO A 342 -13.47 -20.65 23.87
CA PRO A 342 -14.64 -20.27 23.09
C PRO A 342 -14.29 -19.99 21.62
N GLY A 343 -15.30 -20.06 20.76
CA GLY A 343 -15.20 -19.67 19.34
C GLY A 343 -14.77 -20.76 18.38
N PHE A 344 -14.51 -21.99 18.83
CA PHE A 344 -14.25 -23.10 17.92
C PHE A 344 -15.48 -23.45 17.08
N VAL A 345 -15.26 -23.67 15.79
CA VAL A 345 -16.26 -24.24 14.91
C VAL A 345 -16.58 -25.67 15.37
N ASN A 346 -17.85 -26.06 15.27
CA ASN A 346 -18.31 -27.37 15.72
C ASN A 346 -17.41 -28.50 15.20
N SER A 347 -17.02 -29.39 16.10
CA SER A 347 -16.20 -30.58 15.81
C SER A 347 -14.76 -30.32 15.39
N THR A 348 -14.22 -29.10 15.51
CA THR A 348 -12.82 -28.78 15.15
C THR A 348 -11.92 -28.51 16.35
N ASN A 349 -12.41 -28.70 17.57
CA ASN A 349 -11.79 -28.35 18.85
C ASN A 349 -10.97 -29.51 19.48
N TYR A 350 -10.29 -30.30 18.66
CA TYR A 350 -9.50 -31.45 19.12
C TYR A 350 -8.02 -31.27 18.76
N LEU A 351 -7.14 -31.91 19.53
CA LEU A 351 -5.72 -32.03 19.19
C LEU A 351 -5.47 -33.37 18.52
N LEU A 352 -4.46 -33.42 17.66
CA LEU A 352 -4.09 -34.63 16.93
C LEU A 352 -3.11 -35.47 17.76
N PRO A 353 -3.33 -36.78 17.90
CA PRO A 353 -2.33 -37.68 18.47
C PRO A 353 -1.14 -37.84 17.53
N TRP A 354 0.06 -37.63 18.04
CA TRP A 354 1.33 -37.81 17.34
C TRP A 354 2.16 -38.85 18.10
N ASP A 355 2.27 -40.04 17.51
CA ASP A 355 3.07 -41.12 18.03
C ASP A 355 4.50 -41.00 17.49
N VAL A 356 5.46 -40.77 18.39
CA VAL A 356 6.88 -40.56 18.05
C VAL A 356 7.71 -41.70 18.59
N THR A 357 8.53 -42.30 17.74
CA THR A 357 9.49 -43.34 18.14
C THR A 357 10.79 -42.68 18.60
N VAL A 358 11.13 -42.87 19.87
CA VAL A 358 12.37 -42.35 20.47
C VAL A 358 13.37 -43.50 20.56
N TYR A 359 14.60 -43.24 20.12
CA TYR A 359 15.71 -44.17 20.18
C TYR A 359 16.49 -43.92 21.47
N SER A 360 16.59 -44.94 22.32
CA SER A 360 17.30 -44.83 23.59
C SER A 360 18.78 -45.10 23.39
N LYS A 361 19.66 -44.18 23.81
CA LYS A 361 21.11 -44.45 23.86
C LYS A 361 21.34 -45.54 24.91
N GLY A 362 21.52 -46.78 24.47
CA GLY A 362 21.71 -47.92 25.37
C GLY A 362 22.82 -47.64 26.39
N ARG A 363 22.48 -47.67 27.69
CA ARG A 363 23.47 -47.70 28.78
C ARG A 363 24.44 -48.84 28.48
N THR A 364 25.71 -48.53 28.32
CA THR A 364 26.80 -49.52 28.34
C THR A 364 26.70 -50.29 29.65
N SER A 365 26.14 -51.51 29.61
CA SER A 365 26.16 -52.40 30.76
C SER A 365 27.61 -52.85 30.97
N TRP A 366 28.18 -52.52 32.13
CA TRP A 366 29.41 -53.14 32.59
C TRP A 366 29.20 -54.67 32.64
N PRO A 367 30.11 -55.49 32.07
CA PRO A 367 29.91 -56.93 32.06
C PRO A 367 30.04 -57.48 33.49
N GLN A 368 28.91 -57.89 34.08
CA GLN A 368 28.95 -58.72 35.28
C GLN A 368 29.48 -60.11 34.90
N LEU A 369 30.62 -60.45 35.51
CA LEU A 369 31.25 -61.76 35.44
C LEU A 369 30.41 -62.76 36.26
N SER A 370 29.45 -63.43 35.64
CA SER A 370 28.81 -64.62 36.23
C SER A 370 29.18 -65.87 35.45
N LYS A 371 29.90 -66.76 36.14
CA LYS A 371 30.17 -68.14 35.73
C LYS A 371 28.85 -68.90 35.76
N HIS A 372 28.46 -69.50 34.63
CA HIS A 372 28.08 -70.91 34.49
C HIS A 372 27.51 -71.14 33.09
N SER A 373 28.19 -72.02 32.33
CA SER A 373 27.78 -72.48 31.01
C SER A 373 26.71 -73.56 31.17
N SER A 374 25.54 -73.35 30.58
CA SER A 374 24.64 -74.43 30.20
C SER A 374 24.05 -74.16 28.81
N ARG A 375 24.06 -75.21 28.00
CA ARG A 375 23.73 -75.23 26.57
C ARG A 375 22.28 -74.80 26.32
N GLY A 376 22.08 -73.80 25.48
CA GLY A 376 20.78 -73.46 24.90
C GLY A 376 20.91 -72.40 23.80
N ARG A 377 20.30 -72.67 22.64
CA ARG A 377 20.17 -71.83 21.43
C ARG A 377 20.69 -70.38 21.50
N ARG A 378 21.66 -70.05 20.64
CA ARG A 378 22.03 -68.66 20.32
C ARG A 378 20.79 -67.87 19.86
N PRO A 379 20.37 -66.80 20.55
CA PRO A 379 19.55 -65.78 19.93
C PRO A 379 20.44 -65.02 18.93
N ARG A 380 19.92 -64.70 17.74
CA ARG A 380 20.54 -63.69 16.87
C ARG A 380 20.65 -62.41 17.70
N ALA A 381 21.87 -61.93 17.91
CA ALA A 381 22.10 -60.61 18.46
C ALA A 381 21.57 -59.57 17.47
N SER A 382 20.33 -59.15 17.67
CA SER A 382 19.81 -57.94 17.03
C SER A 382 20.52 -56.77 17.71
N ASN A 383 21.40 -56.09 16.97
CA ASN A 383 22.08 -54.88 17.40
C ASN A 383 21.11 -53.67 17.44
N SER A 384 19.82 -53.91 17.72
CA SER A 384 18.76 -52.90 17.68
C SER A 384 18.79 -52.10 18.98
N MET A 385 19.20 -50.85 18.86
CA MET A 385 19.05 -49.82 19.88
C MET A 385 17.62 -49.88 20.48
N PRO A 386 17.46 -49.88 21.81
CA PRO A 386 16.13 -49.94 22.42
C PRO A 386 15.29 -48.73 21.98
N GLN A 387 14.06 -48.98 21.49
CA GLN A 387 13.14 -47.97 21.01
C GLN A 387 11.85 -48.01 21.82
N PHE A 388 11.27 -46.84 22.10
CA PHE A 388 9.94 -46.74 22.69
C PHE A 388 9.13 -45.65 21.99
N THR A 389 7.82 -45.86 21.87
CA THR A 389 6.91 -44.90 21.25
C THR A 389 6.21 -44.07 22.32
N VAL A 390 6.23 -42.75 22.17
CA VAL A 390 5.49 -41.81 23.02
C VAL A 390 4.39 -41.12 22.24
N LYS A 391 3.27 -40.86 22.91
CA LYS A 391 2.13 -40.14 22.33
C LYS A 391 2.10 -38.71 22.85
N VAL A 392 2.28 -37.77 21.94
CA VAL A 392 2.14 -36.32 22.17
C VAL A 392 0.84 -35.86 21.52
N PHE A 393 0.16 -34.85 22.06
CA PHE A 393 -0.97 -34.24 21.34
C PHE A 393 -0.59 -32.84 20.86
N ILE A 394 -0.79 -32.59 19.58
CA ILE A 394 -0.42 -31.32 18.92
C ILE A 394 -1.59 -30.73 18.15
N GLY A 395 -1.63 -29.41 18.02
CA GLY A 395 -2.67 -28.71 17.25
C GLY A 395 -2.18 -27.39 16.67
N VAL A 396 -2.72 -27.04 15.51
CA VAL A 396 -2.43 -25.82 14.75
C VAL A 396 -3.74 -25.05 14.57
N GLU A 397 -3.90 -23.98 15.33
CA GLU A 397 -5.16 -23.25 15.48
C GLU A 397 -5.21 -22.01 14.58
N TYR A 398 -6.27 -21.93 13.79
CA TYR A 398 -6.56 -20.80 12.92
C TYR A 398 -7.69 -19.96 13.51
N GLU A 399 -7.60 -18.65 13.34
CA GLU A 399 -8.55 -17.65 13.83
C GLU A 399 -8.92 -16.70 12.69
N CYS A 400 -10.22 -16.48 12.43
CA CYS A 400 -10.67 -15.51 11.44
C CYS A 400 -11.08 -14.18 12.08
N PRO A 401 -11.23 -13.09 11.29
CA PRO A 401 -11.62 -11.76 11.78
C PRO A 401 -12.93 -11.70 12.60
N ARG A 402 -13.80 -12.71 12.47
CA ARG A 402 -15.05 -12.86 13.25
C ARG A 402 -14.87 -13.65 14.54
N GLY A 403 -13.66 -14.10 14.87
CA GLY A 403 -13.37 -14.89 16.07
C GLY A 403 -13.72 -16.37 15.96
N HIS A 404 -14.07 -16.89 14.77
CA HIS A 404 -14.20 -18.32 14.56
C HIS A 404 -12.82 -18.97 14.56
N ARG A 405 -12.71 -20.11 15.25
CA ARG A 405 -11.48 -20.86 15.44
C ARG A 405 -11.62 -22.29 14.94
N PHE A 406 -10.55 -22.86 14.42
CA PHE A 406 -10.54 -24.27 14.01
C PHE A 406 -9.12 -24.80 13.92
N MET A 407 -8.98 -26.12 14.08
CA MET A 407 -7.71 -26.81 13.89
C MET A 407 -7.62 -27.38 12.46
N LEU A 408 -6.41 -27.44 11.90
CA LEU A 408 -6.15 -28.26 10.72
C LEU A 408 -5.62 -29.64 11.11
N ALA A 409 -5.97 -30.65 10.31
CA ALA A 409 -5.47 -32.02 10.38
C ALA A 409 -4.29 -32.27 9.40
N ALA A 410 -4.18 -31.45 8.37
CA ALA A 410 -3.12 -31.43 7.36
C ALA A 410 -3.09 -30.04 6.69
N PRO A 411 -2.06 -29.69 5.90
CA PRO A 411 -1.96 -28.38 5.24
C PRO A 411 -3.20 -27.96 4.43
N ASP A 412 -3.93 -28.93 3.89
CA ASP A 412 -5.10 -28.76 3.02
C ASP A 412 -6.43 -29.18 3.68
N LYS A 413 -6.42 -29.64 4.94
CA LYS A 413 -7.56 -30.32 5.56
C LYS A 413 -7.89 -29.76 6.94
N VAL A 414 -9.11 -29.25 7.10
CA VAL A 414 -9.69 -28.90 8.41
C VAL A 414 -9.95 -30.16 9.23
N LEU A 415 -9.56 -30.15 10.51
CA LEU A 415 -9.85 -31.22 11.45
C LEU A 415 -11.35 -31.29 11.74
N ARG A 416 -11.94 -32.47 11.61
CA ARG A 416 -13.31 -32.75 12.04
C ARG A 416 -13.37 -34.06 12.81
N ALA A 417 -13.78 -33.99 14.06
CA ALA A 417 -13.99 -35.15 14.92
C ALA A 417 -15.42 -35.15 15.48
N ALA A 418 -16.10 -36.31 15.42
CA ALA A 418 -17.44 -36.41 16.00
C ALA A 418 -17.35 -36.27 17.53
N PRO A 419 -18.30 -35.58 18.19
CA PRO A 419 -18.30 -35.44 19.64
C PRO A 419 -18.22 -36.81 20.34
N GLY A 420 -17.30 -36.96 21.29
CA GLY A 420 -17.11 -38.22 22.02
C GLY A 420 -16.43 -39.33 21.21
N SER A 421 -15.96 -39.06 19.99
CA SER A 421 -15.21 -40.01 19.17
C SER A 421 -13.71 -39.76 19.23
N ILE A 422 -12.93 -40.83 19.05
CA ILE A 422 -11.47 -40.74 18.93
C ILE A 422 -11.12 -40.07 17.60
N VAL A 423 -10.23 -39.08 17.64
CA VAL A 423 -9.66 -38.45 16.46
C VAL A 423 -8.92 -39.49 15.62
N LYS A 424 -9.37 -39.69 14.38
CA LYS A 424 -8.78 -40.68 13.45
C LYS A 424 -7.54 -40.16 12.73
N ASP A 425 -7.44 -38.84 12.56
CA ASP A 425 -6.31 -38.19 11.92
C ASP A 425 -5.09 -38.19 12.87
N THR A 426 -3.89 -38.38 12.31
CA THR A 426 -2.62 -38.35 13.05
C THR A 426 -1.97 -36.97 12.97
N GLY A 427 -1.26 -36.58 14.03
CA GLY A 427 -0.48 -35.35 14.09
C GLY A 427 0.76 -35.37 13.19
N HIS A 428 1.15 -36.53 12.66
CA HIS A 428 2.35 -36.66 11.81
C HIS A 428 2.35 -35.70 10.61
N LYS A 429 1.20 -35.49 9.97
CA LYS A 429 1.09 -34.59 8.81
C LYS A 429 1.40 -33.14 9.16
N ILE A 430 0.92 -32.65 10.30
CA ILE A 430 1.17 -31.26 10.71
C ILE A 430 2.56 -31.07 11.34
N ALA A 431 3.23 -32.16 11.74
CA ALA A 431 4.59 -32.12 12.26
C ALA A 431 5.65 -32.07 11.14
N GLU A 432 5.44 -32.86 10.08
CA GLU A 432 6.41 -33.05 8.99
C GLU A 432 6.16 -32.17 7.76
N SER A 433 5.02 -31.46 7.69
CA SER A 433 4.68 -30.62 6.54
C SER A 433 4.69 -29.14 6.90
N ASP A 434 4.99 -28.30 5.91
CA ASP A 434 4.76 -26.86 6.02
C ASP A 434 3.24 -26.61 6.13
N MET A 435 2.85 -25.79 7.09
CA MET A 435 1.45 -25.42 7.31
C MET A 435 1.20 -24.02 6.74
N PRO A 436 0.09 -23.77 6.01
CA PRO A 436 -0.19 -22.45 5.48
C PRO A 436 -0.42 -21.44 6.61
N LEU A 437 0.11 -20.23 6.49
CA LEU A 437 -0.15 -19.20 7.49
C LEU A 437 -1.61 -18.70 7.43
N TYR A 438 -2.23 -18.81 6.25
CA TYR A 438 -3.59 -18.36 5.97
C TYR A 438 -4.43 -19.48 5.36
N PHE A 439 -5.66 -19.66 5.82
CA PHE A 439 -6.56 -20.73 5.37
C PHE A 439 -8.02 -20.24 5.31
N PRO A 440 -8.83 -20.67 4.32
CA PRO A 440 -10.24 -20.28 4.24
C PRO A 440 -11.05 -20.77 5.45
N CYS A 441 -11.70 -19.84 6.14
CA CYS A 441 -12.53 -20.14 7.31
C CYS A 441 -13.73 -21.02 6.91
N PRO A 442 -14.01 -22.12 7.62
CA PRO A 442 -15.13 -23.03 7.31
C PRO A 442 -16.50 -22.48 7.76
N CYS A 443 -16.62 -21.18 8.00
CA CYS A 443 -17.89 -20.55 8.37
C CYS A 443 -18.87 -20.56 7.17
N ARG A 444 -20.17 -20.72 7.45
CA ARG A 444 -21.21 -20.73 6.41
C ARG A 444 -21.44 -19.32 5.84
N GLN A 445 -20.67 -18.94 4.82
CA GLN A 445 -20.85 -17.70 4.04
C GLN A 445 -20.58 -17.97 2.55
N SER A 446 -21.13 -17.12 1.67
CA SER A 446 -20.96 -17.21 0.21
C SER A 446 -19.51 -16.98 -0.24
N LYS A 447 -18.73 -16.22 0.53
CA LYS A 447 -17.27 -16.08 0.39
C LYS A 447 -16.63 -16.39 1.75
N PRO A 448 -15.76 -17.40 1.85
CA PRO A 448 -15.07 -17.70 3.10
C PRO A 448 -14.11 -16.56 3.45
N LEU A 449 -14.14 -16.11 4.70
CA LEU A 449 -13.13 -15.19 5.23
C LEU A 449 -11.79 -15.92 5.36
N THR A 450 -10.68 -15.23 5.16
CA THR A 450 -9.36 -15.79 5.50
C THR A 450 -9.22 -15.89 7.02
N ALA A 451 -8.75 -17.04 7.50
CA ALA A 451 -8.30 -17.25 8.88
C ALA A 451 -6.77 -17.35 8.90
N GLN A 452 -6.15 -16.85 9.96
CA GLN A 452 -4.71 -16.89 10.16
C GLN A 452 -4.34 -17.94 11.20
N LEU A 453 -3.23 -18.64 11.02
CA LEU A 453 -2.64 -19.51 12.04
C LEU A 453 -2.14 -18.65 13.20
N MET A 454 -2.83 -18.76 14.33
CA MET A 454 -2.59 -17.90 15.50
C MET A 454 -2.03 -18.65 16.70
N ARG A 455 -2.26 -19.98 16.85
CA ARG A 455 -1.75 -20.72 18.01
C ARG A 455 -1.28 -22.13 17.69
N LEU A 456 -0.25 -22.57 18.42
CA LEU A 456 0.20 -23.96 18.47
C LEU A 456 -0.11 -24.52 19.85
N HIS A 457 -0.68 -25.72 19.88
CA HIS A 457 -1.02 -26.44 21.09
C HIS A 457 -0.12 -27.64 21.23
N VAL A 458 0.47 -27.85 22.41
CA VAL A 458 1.29 -29.02 22.69
C VAL A 458 0.96 -29.57 24.08
N VAL A 459 0.55 -30.83 24.14
CA VAL A 459 0.37 -31.57 25.38
C VAL A 459 1.47 -32.61 25.48
N THR A 460 2.39 -32.38 26.39
CA THR A 460 3.57 -33.24 26.60
C THR A 460 3.19 -34.48 27.42
N PRO A 461 3.80 -35.65 27.14
CA PRO A 461 3.47 -36.89 27.81
C PRO A 461 4.05 -36.94 29.22
N LYS A 462 3.64 -37.97 29.99
CA LYS A 462 4.24 -38.31 31.28
C LYS A 462 5.58 -39.04 31.15
N SER A 463 5.88 -39.60 29.98
CA SER A 463 7.14 -40.27 29.70
C SER A 463 8.31 -39.28 29.74
N LEU A 464 9.50 -39.77 30.11
CA LEU A 464 10.73 -38.98 30.18
C LEU A 464 11.26 -38.67 28.77
N VAL A 465 10.67 -37.69 28.12
CA VAL A 465 11.11 -37.15 26.81
C VAL A 465 11.15 -35.62 26.87
N HIS A 466 12.05 -35.03 26.09
CA HIS A 466 12.05 -33.59 25.83
C HIS A 466 11.19 -33.30 24.61
N CYS A 467 10.07 -32.62 24.83
CA CYS A 467 9.30 -32.04 23.73
C CYS A 467 9.80 -30.62 23.46
N THR A 468 9.97 -30.24 22.20
CA THR A 468 10.49 -28.92 21.82
C THR A 468 9.59 -28.21 20.80
N LEU A 469 9.62 -26.87 20.82
CA LEU A 469 9.00 -26.01 19.82
C LEU A 469 10.05 -25.15 19.11
N ASN A 470 10.04 -25.15 17.78
CA ASN A 470 10.93 -24.36 16.93
C ASN A 470 10.18 -23.74 15.74
N PRO A 471 9.21 -22.84 15.98
CA PRO A 471 8.42 -22.28 14.90
C PRO A 471 9.26 -21.33 14.05
N LYS A 472 9.17 -21.53 12.73
CA LYS A 472 9.81 -20.71 11.71
C LYS A 472 8.74 -20.29 10.71
N VAL A 473 8.45 -19.00 10.62
CA VAL A 473 7.40 -18.50 9.73
C VAL A 473 8.01 -17.72 8.59
N GLN A 474 7.64 -18.09 7.37
CA GLN A 474 7.97 -17.35 6.16
C GLN A 474 6.68 -16.72 5.62
N PRO A 475 6.52 -15.38 5.70
CA PRO A 475 5.25 -14.72 5.38
C PRO A 475 5.01 -14.55 3.88
N ALA A 476 6.02 -14.74 3.04
CA ALA A 476 5.88 -14.85 1.59
C ALA A 476 7.09 -15.60 1.02
N GLN A 477 6.96 -16.18 -0.17
CA GLN A 477 8.10 -16.79 -0.86
C GLN A 477 9.24 -15.76 -1.02
N GLY A 478 10.44 -16.11 -0.54
CA GLY A 478 11.62 -15.22 -0.58
C GLY A 478 11.70 -14.22 0.59
N ALA A 479 10.65 -14.09 1.40
CA ALA A 479 10.69 -13.26 2.60
C ALA A 479 11.61 -13.87 3.69
N PRO A 480 12.14 -13.04 4.60
CA PRO A 480 12.86 -13.48 5.79
C PRO A 480 12.06 -14.47 6.62
N ILE A 481 12.78 -15.37 7.29
CA ILE A 481 12.18 -16.37 8.17
C ILE A 481 12.15 -15.81 9.58
N PHE A 482 10.94 -15.57 10.09
CA PHE A 482 10.70 -15.04 11.43
C PHE A 482 10.76 -16.15 12.47
N VAL A 483 11.44 -15.86 13.57
CA VAL A 483 11.67 -16.81 14.67
C VAL A 483 11.44 -16.15 16.03
N PRO A 484 11.07 -16.92 17.06
CA PRO A 484 10.92 -16.40 18.41
C PRO A 484 12.26 -16.25 19.16
N SER A 485 13.29 -17.02 18.77
CA SER A 485 14.65 -16.98 19.33
C SER A 485 15.65 -17.55 18.32
N VAL A 486 16.91 -17.14 18.42
CA VAL A 486 18.06 -17.69 17.69
C VAL A 486 18.80 -18.80 18.45
N GLU A 487 18.48 -18.99 19.74
CA GLU A 487 19.13 -19.97 20.62
C GLU A 487 18.72 -21.43 20.35
N GLY A 488 17.81 -21.64 19.39
CA GLY A 488 17.32 -22.96 18.98
C GLY A 488 15.94 -23.31 19.55
N PRO A 489 15.55 -24.61 19.50
CA PRO A 489 14.24 -25.07 19.93
C PRO A 489 13.99 -24.84 21.42
N THR A 490 12.80 -24.33 21.77
CA THR A 490 12.37 -24.16 23.16
C THR A 490 11.92 -25.49 23.76
N VAL A 491 12.55 -25.92 24.85
CA VAL A 491 12.19 -27.15 25.57
C VAL A 491 10.95 -26.93 26.44
N LEU A 492 9.98 -27.83 26.35
CA LEU A 492 8.75 -27.81 27.11
C LEU A 492 8.83 -28.72 28.33
N SER A 493 8.20 -28.30 29.43
CA SER A 493 8.08 -29.14 30.62
C SER A 493 7.27 -30.41 30.34
N GLN A 494 7.60 -31.49 31.05
CA GLN A 494 6.88 -32.76 30.96
C GLN A 494 5.48 -32.69 31.57
N SER A 495 4.60 -33.61 31.17
CA SER A 495 3.24 -33.72 31.70
C SER A 495 2.45 -32.41 31.70
N ALA A 496 2.65 -31.57 30.69
CA ALA A 496 2.19 -30.19 30.64
C ALA A 496 1.35 -29.92 29.39
N TYR A 497 0.53 -28.87 29.45
CA TYR A 497 -0.15 -28.29 28.32
C TYR A 497 0.39 -26.88 28.07
N TRP A 498 1.01 -26.69 26.90
CA TRP A 498 1.55 -25.42 26.44
C TRP A 498 0.77 -24.89 25.23
N VAL A 499 0.63 -23.56 25.17
CA VAL A 499 0.07 -22.85 24.02
C VAL A 499 1.03 -21.75 23.59
N MET A 500 1.42 -21.79 22.32
CA MET A 500 2.24 -20.75 21.70
C MET A 500 1.38 -19.91 20.77
N ARG A 501 1.27 -18.61 21.05
CA ARG A 501 0.62 -17.64 20.16
C ARG A 501 1.62 -17.07 19.17
N LEU A 502 1.27 -17.12 17.89
CA LEU A 502 2.02 -16.56 16.78
C LEU A 502 1.71 -15.06 16.59
N PRO A 503 2.65 -14.30 15.98
CA PRO A 503 2.42 -12.92 15.57
C PRO A 503 1.20 -12.77 14.67
N TYR A 504 0.47 -11.68 14.84
CA TYR A 504 -0.65 -11.29 13.97
C TYR A 504 -0.13 -10.60 12.70
N ALA A 505 0.79 -9.64 12.86
CA ALA A 505 1.47 -8.97 11.75
C ALA A 505 2.94 -9.38 11.72
N TYR A 506 3.47 -9.69 10.54
CA TYR A 506 4.89 -10.02 10.36
C TYR A 506 5.60 -8.81 9.77
N VAL A 507 6.53 -8.23 10.54
CA VAL A 507 7.19 -6.97 10.19
C VAL A 507 8.68 -7.12 10.42
N SER A 508 9.44 -7.01 9.34
CA SER A 508 10.90 -6.91 9.37
C SER A 508 11.33 -5.46 9.63
N ASP A 509 12.64 -5.26 9.73
CA ASP A 509 13.27 -3.95 9.69
C ASP A 509 13.01 -3.19 8.36
N LYS A 510 12.90 -3.91 7.25
CA LYS A 510 12.71 -3.32 5.91
C LYS A 510 11.24 -3.04 5.57
N GLU A 511 10.39 -4.04 5.77
CA GLU A 511 8.99 -3.98 5.35
C GLU A 511 8.03 -4.82 6.21
N SER A 512 6.74 -4.52 6.07
CA SER A 512 5.62 -5.28 6.62
C SER A 512 5.06 -6.21 5.56
N TYR A 513 4.83 -7.47 5.93
CA TYR A 513 4.34 -8.50 5.01
C TYR A 513 2.81 -8.66 5.15
N PRO A 514 2.01 -8.27 4.13
CA PRO A 514 0.58 -8.47 4.14
C PRO A 514 0.20 -9.95 3.92
N GLU A 515 -1.10 -10.25 3.99
CA GLU A 515 -1.63 -11.58 3.68
C GLU A 515 -1.13 -12.08 2.32
N ASN A 516 -0.54 -13.28 2.30
CA ASN A 516 0.02 -13.88 1.10
C ASN A 516 -0.27 -15.38 1.08
N ILE A 517 -0.68 -15.89 -0.08
CA ILE A 517 -1.01 -17.32 -0.28
C ILE A 517 0.20 -18.25 -0.11
N SER A 518 1.41 -17.75 -0.31
CA SER A 518 2.66 -18.51 -0.16
C SER A 518 3.19 -18.50 1.28
N ALA A 519 2.52 -17.77 2.18
CA ALA A 519 2.90 -17.67 3.57
C ALA A 519 2.73 -19.02 4.29
N ARG A 520 3.74 -19.42 5.07
CA ARG A 520 3.79 -20.73 5.72
C ARG A 520 4.55 -20.73 7.04
N LEU A 521 4.08 -21.56 7.96
CA LEU A 521 4.87 -22.09 9.06
C LEU A 521 5.64 -23.30 8.53
N LEU A 522 6.97 -23.21 8.53
CA LEU A 522 7.85 -24.25 8.01
C LEU A 522 7.80 -25.49 8.91
N SER A 523 7.94 -26.67 8.31
CA SER A 523 8.07 -27.97 8.97
C SER A 523 9.22 -28.02 10.00
N GLY A 524 9.18 -29.04 10.88
CA GLY A 524 10.15 -29.17 11.97
C GLY A 524 9.86 -28.28 13.18
N VAL A 525 8.60 -27.85 13.32
CA VAL A 525 8.12 -27.03 14.46
C VAL A 525 8.14 -27.82 15.76
N PHE A 526 7.68 -29.08 15.70
CA PHE A 526 7.56 -29.95 16.86
C PHE A 526 8.72 -30.94 16.88
N GLY A 527 9.36 -31.10 18.03
CA GLY A 527 10.43 -32.09 18.23
C GLY A 527 10.20 -32.92 19.48
N VAL A 528 10.68 -34.17 19.46
CA VAL A 528 10.68 -35.06 20.62
C VAL A 528 12.02 -35.81 20.65
N SER A 529 12.73 -35.72 21.77
CA SER A 529 13.99 -36.45 22.00
C SER A 529 14.00 -37.12 23.38
N GLU A 530 14.92 -38.07 23.59
CA GLU A 530 15.15 -38.65 24.92
C GLU A 530 15.70 -37.58 25.89
N VAL A 531 15.38 -37.71 27.18
CA VAL A 531 16.02 -36.94 28.24
C VAL A 531 17.38 -37.57 28.51
N GLU A 532 18.48 -36.81 28.36
CA GLU A 532 19.83 -37.29 28.65
C GLU A 532 20.04 -37.65 30.13
#